data_AF-A0AAQ4DU74-F1
#
_entry.id   AF-A0AAQ4DU74-F1
#
_cell.length_a   1.000
_cell.length_b   1.000
_cell.length_c   1.000
_cell.angle_alpha   90.00
_cell.angle_beta   90.00
_cell.angle_gamma   90.00
#
_symmetry.space_group_name_H-M   'P 1'
#
loop_
_entity.id
_entity.type
_entity.pdbx_description
1 polymer ?
#
loop_
_entity_poly.entity_id
_entity_poly.type
_entity_poly.pdbx_seq_one_letter_code
_entity_poly.pdbx_strand_id
1 'polypeptide(L)'
;MQLHEVDLFGQHDTAVAPELSCDAVCLLFDASNPRSFEHVARAYLKHLSGSSVPVLVVASKSDRPAVRQDYPVQPAEFCRRHDLPAPQTFSCLVAPPRDVYVKLATMAAYPSLRRLVHVLLVRPMAPWLSRYTSRLVSAEPSAWVGAGVGAAAAALIGVLLIRLLRASARDRWV
;
A
#
# COMPACT_ATOMS: atom_id res chain seq x y z
N MET A 1 12.11 5.07 7.19
CA MET A 1 10.74 5.49 7.51
C MET A 1 10.63 5.60 9.03
N GLN A 2 10.69 6.81 9.56
CA GLN A 2 10.45 7.09 10.98
C GLN A 2 8.95 7.36 11.14
N LEU A 3 8.30 6.74 12.13
CA LEU A 3 6.89 6.99 12.44
C LEU A 3 6.83 8.03 13.56
N HIS A 4 6.22 9.18 13.29
CA HIS A 4 5.97 10.20 14.28
C HIS A 4 4.47 10.36 14.50
N GLU A 5 4.06 10.27 15.77
CA GLU A 5 2.71 10.66 16.17
C GLU A 5 2.65 12.18 16.26
N VAL A 6 1.70 12.79 15.55
CA VAL A 6 1.49 14.23 15.56
C VAL A 6 0.14 14.49 16.21
N ASP A 7 0.15 15.12 17.39
CA ASP A 7 -1.07 15.57 18.03
C ASP A 7 -1.55 16.86 17.38
N LEU A 8 -2.63 16.76 16.61
CA LEU A 8 -3.23 17.87 15.87
C LEU A 8 -4.21 18.69 16.73
N PHE A 9 -4.52 18.25 17.95
CA PHE A 9 -5.58 18.82 18.79
C PHE A 9 -5.08 19.55 20.04
N GLY A 10 -3.81 19.36 20.44
CA GLY A 10 -3.21 20.08 21.57
C GLY A 10 -2.86 21.55 21.31
N GLN A 11 -2.84 21.99 20.04
CA GLN A 11 -2.36 23.32 19.67
C GLN A 11 -3.51 24.21 19.17
N HIS A 12 -4.25 24.80 20.11
CA HIS A 12 -4.99 26.03 19.83
C HIS A 12 -3.98 27.09 19.34
N ASP A 13 -4.25 27.66 18.17
CA ASP A 13 -3.68 28.92 17.65
C ASP A 13 -2.27 28.98 17.05
N THR A 14 -1.64 27.87 16.68
CA THR A 14 -0.57 27.94 15.66
C THR A 14 -0.96 27.10 14.47
N ALA A 15 -0.97 27.72 13.28
CA ALA A 15 -1.02 26.97 12.05
C ALA A 15 0.06 25.89 12.13
N VAL A 16 -0.32 24.61 12.06
CA VAL A 16 0.61 23.53 11.73
C VAL A 16 1.00 23.74 10.27
N ALA A 17 1.86 24.75 10.07
CA ALA A 17 2.52 25.15 8.86
C ALA A 17 3.78 25.87 9.38
N PRO A 18 4.84 25.08 9.59
CA PRO A 18 5.71 24.79 8.47
C PRO A 18 5.97 23.29 8.37
N GLU A 19 5.72 22.72 7.20
CA GLU A 19 6.14 21.38 6.81
C GLU A 19 5.80 20.28 7.83
N LEU A 20 4.62 19.67 7.70
CA LEU A 20 4.51 18.25 8.02
C LEU A 20 5.55 17.53 7.13
N SER A 21 6.79 17.41 7.60
CA SER A 21 7.94 16.79 6.94
C SER A 21 7.80 15.27 7.00
N CYS A 22 6.64 14.79 6.58
CA CYS A 22 6.30 13.38 6.54
C CYS A 22 6.09 12.94 5.09
N ASP A 23 6.61 11.76 4.78
CA ASP A 23 6.51 11.17 3.45
C ASP A 23 5.08 10.65 3.16
N ALA A 24 4.30 10.39 4.21
CA ALA A 24 2.89 10.01 4.15
C ALA A 24 2.18 10.31 5.48
N VAL A 25 0.88 10.58 5.43
CA VAL A 25 0.03 10.81 6.62
C VAL A 25 -1.00 9.69 6.75
N CYS A 26 -1.16 9.19 7.98
CA CYS A 26 -2.23 8.27 8.36
C CYS A 26 -3.22 9.01 9.26
N LEU A 27 -4.46 9.21 8.81
CA LEU A 27 -5.54 9.78 9.61
C LEU A 27 -6.42 8.66 10.16
N LEU A 28 -6.35 8.46 11.46
CA LEU A 28 -7.03 7.37 12.16
C LEU A 28 -8.31 7.87 12.83
N PHE A 29 -9.42 7.15 12.63
CA PHE A 29 -10.63 7.30 13.44
C PHE A 29 -11.07 5.95 14.01
N ASP A 30 -11.99 5.95 14.96
CA ASP A 30 -12.52 4.75 15.60
C ASP A 30 -13.86 4.38 14.97
N ALA A 31 -13.92 3.23 14.28
CA ALA A 31 -15.12 2.77 13.60
C ALA A 31 -16.31 2.57 14.56
N SER A 32 -16.05 2.36 15.85
CA SER A 32 -17.06 2.15 16.89
C SER A 32 -17.48 3.43 17.63
N ASN A 33 -16.81 4.56 17.40
CA ASN A 33 -17.14 5.85 18.02
C ASN A 33 -17.70 6.82 16.97
N PRO A 34 -18.98 7.24 17.08
CA PRO A 34 -19.63 8.04 16.04
C PRO A 34 -19.03 9.44 15.89
N ARG A 35 -18.38 9.99 16.92
CA ARG A 35 -17.80 11.36 16.88
C ARG A 35 -16.33 11.40 16.47
N SER A 36 -15.70 10.24 16.27
CA SER A 36 -14.24 10.20 16.03
C SER A 36 -13.84 10.71 14.65
N PHE A 37 -14.69 10.56 13.64
CA PHE A 37 -14.37 10.98 12.27
C PHE A 37 -14.36 12.51 12.07
N GLU A 38 -15.11 13.28 12.86
CA GLU A 38 -15.12 14.75 12.78
C GLU A 38 -13.70 15.32 12.95
N HIS A 39 -12.95 14.76 13.88
CA HIS A 39 -11.55 15.11 14.14
C HIS A 39 -10.66 14.89 12.91
N VAL A 40 -10.80 13.74 12.25
CA VAL A 40 -10.07 13.42 11.01
C VAL A 40 -10.41 14.39 9.89
N ALA A 41 -11.71 14.67 9.67
CA ALA A 41 -12.14 15.58 8.62
C ALA A 41 -11.63 17.00 8.84
N ARG A 42 -11.70 17.50 10.09
CA ARG A 42 -11.21 18.83 10.46
C ARG A 42 -9.70 18.96 10.27
N ALA A 43 -8.94 17.95 10.70
CA ALA A 43 -7.49 17.89 10.50
C ALA A 43 -7.12 17.94 9.02
N TYR A 44 -7.78 17.13 8.19
CA TYR A 44 -7.54 17.10 6.75
C TYR A 44 -7.83 18.45 6.09
N LEU A 45 -9.02 19.01 6.33
CA LEU A 45 -9.43 20.26 5.68
C LEU A 45 -8.52 21.43 6.07
N LYS A 46 -8.12 21.50 7.34
CA LYS A 46 -7.29 22.59 7.88
C LYS A 46 -5.83 22.51 7.43
N HIS A 47 -5.27 21.31 7.29
CA HIS A 47 -3.81 21.15 7.13
C HIS A 47 -3.36 20.41 5.87
N LEU A 48 -4.23 19.58 5.26
CA LEU A 48 -3.82 18.63 4.21
C LEU A 48 -4.55 18.78 2.88
N SER A 49 -5.65 19.54 2.83
CA SER A 49 -6.47 19.73 1.63
C SER A 49 -5.71 20.33 0.44
N GLY A 50 -4.67 21.12 0.68
CA GLY A 50 -3.75 21.64 -0.34
C GLY A 50 -2.38 20.97 -0.37
N SER A 51 -2.15 19.92 0.41
CA SER A 51 -0.83 19.31 0.60
C SER A 51 -0.46 18.29 -0.50
N SER A 52 0.82 18.29 -0.88
CA SER A 52 1.42 17.28 -1.75
C SER A 52 1.83 15.99 -1.00
N VAL A 53 1.62 15.92 0.31
CA VAL A 53 1.86 14.71 1.12
C VAL A 53 0.71 13.71 0.94
N PRO A 54 0.97 12.43 0.60
CA PRO A 54 -0.08 11.43 0.41
C PRO A 54 -0.77 11.07 1.74
N VAL A 55 -2.11 10.99 1.74
CA VAL A 55 -2.93 10.78 2.94
C VAL A 55 -3.72 9.48 2.85
N LEU A 56 -3.70 8.67 3.90
CA LEU A 56 -4.50 7.45 4.05
C LEU A 56 -5.43 7.60 5.24
N VAL A 57 -6.74 7.41 5.03
CA VAL A 57 -7.74 7.37 6.11
C VAL A 57 -7.92 5.93 6.59
N VAL A 58 -7.88 5.72 7.90
CA VAL A 58 -7.95 4.40 8.52
C VAL A 58 -9.05 4.35 9.59
N ALA A 59 -9.92 3.36 9.48
CA ALA A 59 -10.97 3.03 10.43
C ALA A 59 -10.46 1.95 11.40
N SER A 60 -10.05 2.37 12.60
CA SER A 60 -9.57 1.48 13.65
C SER A 60 -10.71 0.74 14.37
N LYS A 61 -10.32 -0.28 15.17
CA LYS A 61 -11.24 -1.14 15.94
C LYS A 61 -12.30 -1.80 15.06
N SER A 62 -11.91 -2.24 13.86
CA SER A 62 -12.81 -2.89 12.91
C SER A 62 -13.32 -4.26 13.36
N ASP A 63 -12.79 -4.80 14.46
CA ASP A 63 -13.34 -5.94 15.20
C ASP A 63 -14.67 -5.62 15.89
N ARG A 64 -14.98 -4.34 16.10
CA ARG A 64 -16.25 -3.88 16.68
C ARG A 64 -17.24 -3.51 15.58
N PRO A 65 -18.56 -3.56 15.87
CA PRO A 65 -19.57 -3.09 14.93
C PRO A 65 -19.31 -1.64 14.53
N ALA A 66 -19.20 -1.40 13.22
CA ALA A 66 -19.03 -0.05 12.71
C ALA A 66 -20.33 0.75 12.94
N VAL A 67 -20.19 1.96 13.49
CA VAL A 67 -21.29 2.90 13.70
C VAL A 67 -21.26 4.00 12.64
N ARG A 68 -22.42 4.56 12.35
CA ARG A 68 -22.54 5.75 11.51
C ARG A 68 -21.81 6.91 12.19
N GLN A 69 -21.02 7.65 11.41
CA GLN A 69 -20.27 8.78 11.93
C GLN A 69 -21.15 10.03 11.96
N ASP A 70 -21.10 10.76 13.07
CA ASP A 70 -21.77 12.04 13.34
C ASP A 70 -21.03 13.19 12.65
N TYR A 71 -20.93 13.09 11.33
CA TYR A 71 -20.35 14.11 10.46
C TYR A 71 -21.26 14.28 9.23
N PRO A 72 -21.33 15.47 8.60
CA PRO A 72 -22.24 15.72 7.47
C PRO A 72 -22.09 14.75 6.30
N VAL A 73 -20.90 14.16 6.13
CA VAL A 73 -20.60 13.14 5.12
C VAL A 73 -19.97 11.91 5.78
N GLN A 74 -20.23 10.72 5.25
CA GLN A 74 -19.60 9.50 5.78
C GLN A 74 -18.14 9.38 5.30
N PRO A 75 -17.27 8.62 6.01
CA PRO A 75 -15.83 8.56 5.71
C PRO A 75 -15.50 8.18 4.26
N ALA A 76 -16.21 7.21 3.69
CA ALA A 76 -16.01 6.80 2.29
C ALA A 76 -16.36 7.91 1.30
N GLU A 77 -17.43 8.66 1.59
CA GLU A 77 -17.87 9.78 0.77
C GLU A 77 -16.92 10.96 0.86
N PHE A 78 -16.43 11.25 2.08
CA PHE A 78 -15.40 12.25 2.30
C PHE A 78 -14.13 11.94 1.49
N CYS A 79 -13.63 10.69 1.56
CA CYS A 79 -12.45 10.29 0.81
C CYS A 79 -12.65 10.46 -0.70
N ARG A 80 -13.81 10.05 -1.22
CA ARG A 80 -14.15 10.21 -2.63
C ARG A 80 -14.18 11.67 -3.10
N ARG A 81 -14.71 12.59 -2.29
CA ARG A 81 -14.78 14.02 -2.62
C ARG A 81 -13.42 14.73 -2.62
N HIS A 82 -12.45 14.16 -1.92
CA HIS A 82 -11.12 14.73 -1.72
C HIS A 82 -10.02 13.93 -2.44
N ASP A 83 -10.39 13.08 -3.40
CA ASP A 83 -9.48 12.22 -4.17
C ASP A 83 -8.53 11.38 -3.29
N LEU A 84 -9.01 10.98 -2.11
CA LEU A 84 -8.29 10.12 -1.17
C LEU A 84 -8.63 8.65 -1.43
N PRO A 85 -7.68 7.72 -1.17
CA PRO A 85 -7.99 6.30 -1.14
C PRO A 85 -9.15 6.00 -0.18
N ALA A 86 -9.98 5.02 -0.53
CA ALA A 86 -11.09 4.60 0.33
C ALA A 86 -10.59 4.22 1.75
N PRO A 87 -11.37 4.48 2.81
CA PRO A 87 -10.97 4.20 4.18
C PRO A 87 -10.55 2.74 4.36
N GLN A 88 -9.40 2.52 4.98
CA GLN A 88 -8.88 1.18 5.25
C GLN A 88 -9.33 0.74 6.65
N THR A 89 -9.86 -0.48 6.77
CA THR A 89 -10.22 -1.04 8.07
C THR A 89 -8.99 -1.64 8.76
N PHE A 90 -8.87 -1.41 10.06
CA PHE A 90 -7.76 -1.91 10.86
C PHE A 90 -8.26 -2.37 12.25
N SER A 91 -7.75 -3.51 12.69
CA SER A 91 -7.90 -3.99 14.07
C SER A 91 -6.58 -4.59 14.54
N CYS A 92 -6.24 -4.34 15.80
CA CYS A 92 -5.09 -4.95 16.46
C CYS A 92 -5.39 -6.36 17.01
N LEU A 93 -6.67 -6.75 17.10
CA LEU A 93 -7.10 -8.04 17.63
C LEU A 93 -7.12 -9.15 16.58
N VAL A 94 -7.24 -8.76 15.30
CA VAL A 94 -7.08 -9.67 14.16
C VAL A 94 -5.60 -9.65 13.78
N ALA A 95 -5.04 -10.81 13.40
CA ALA A 95 -3.62 -10.95 12.99
C ALA A 95 -3.16 -9.72 12.19
N PRO A 96 -1.97 -9.16 12.48
CA PRO A 96 -1.66 -7.76 12.18
C PRO A 96 -1.95 -7.47 10.71
N PRO A 97 -2.92 -6.58 10.40
CA PRO A 97 -3.25 -6.25 9.03
C PRO A 97 -2.04 -5.54 8.42
N ARG A 98 -1.17 -6.30 7.75
CA ARG A 98 0.06 -5.78 7.13
C ARG A 98 -0.25 -4.76 6.04
N ASP A 99 -1.45 -4.84 5.47
CA ASP A 99 -1.89 -4.01 4.35
C ASP A 99 -1.76 -2.53 4.65
N VAL A 100 -2.25 -2.01 5.79
CA VAL A 100 -2.15 -0.57 6.11
C VAL A 100 -0.70 -0.10 6.13
N TYR A 101 0.20 -0.87 6.74
CA TYR A 101 1.63 -0.54 6.81
C TYR A 101 2.30 -0.60 5.44
N VAL A 102 2.00 -1.62 4.62
CA VAL A 102 2.51 -1.73 3.25
C VAL A 102 2.03 -0.57 2.39
N LYS A 103 0.75 -0.19 2.52
CA LYS A 103 0.16 0.95 1.79
C LYS A 103 0.86 2.26 2.17
N LEU A 104 1.03 2.52 3.47
CA LEU A 104 1.74 3.71 3.96
C LEU A 104 3.21 3.73 3.48
N ALA A 105 3.92 2.61 3.57
CA ALA A 105 5.29 2.52 3.10
C ALA A 105 5.40 2.74 1.58
N THR A 106 4.45 2.21 0.81
CA THR A 106 4.40 2.42 -0.64
C THR A 106 4.11 3.89 -0.97
N MET A 107 3.19 4.52 -0.25
CA MET A 107 2.88 5.95 -0.42
C MET A 107 4.09 6.83 -0.10
N ALA A 108 4.81 6.52 0.99
CA ALA A 108 6.03 7.21 1.38
C ALA A 108 7.18 7.02 0.37
N ALA A 109 7.34 5.81 -0.17
CA ALA A 109 8.39 5.50 -1.14
C ALA A 109 8.15 6.11 -2.54
N TYR A 110 6.88 6.36 -2.91
CA TYR A 110 6.49 6.79 -4.26
C TYR A 110 5.49 7.97 -4.26
N PRO A 111 5.86 9.15 -3.73
CA PRO A 111 4.96 10.30 -3.61
C PRO A 111 4.50 10.87 -4.97
N SER A 112 5.33 10.76 -6.02
CA SER A 112 5.02 11.22 -7.38
C SER A 112 4.07 10.28 -8.15
N LEU A 113 3.88 9.05 -7.68
CA LEU A 113 2.98 8.07 -8.29
C LEU A 113 1.61 8.03 -7.62
N ARG A 114 1.19 9.08 -6.91
CA ARG A 114 -0.12 9.22 -6.22
C ARG A 114 -1.29 8.58 -6.95
N ARG A 115 -1.44 8.87 -8.26
CA ARG A 115 -2.53 8.33 -9.10
C ARG A 115 -2.40 6.83 -9.35
N LEU A 116 -1.17 6.35 -9.55
CA LEU A 116 -0.85 4.94 -9.82
C LEU A 116 -0.94 4.11 -8.52
N VAL A 117 -0.45 4.65 -7.41
CA VAL A 117 -0.61 4.10 -6.07
C VAL A 117 -2.09 4.04 -5.72
N HIS A 118 -2.87 5.10 -5.93
CA HIS A 118 -4.33 5.05 -5.74
C HIS A 118 -4.99 3.91 -6.53
N VAL A 119 -4.63 3.73 -7.80
CA VAL A 119 -5.14 2.61 -8.62
C VAL A 119 -4.70 1.24 -8.09
N LEU A 120 -3.45 1.10 -7.64
CA LEU A 120 -2.90 -0.12 -7.05
C LEU A 120 -3.52 -0.43 -5.67
N LEU A 121 -3.90 0.60 -4.91
CA LEU A 121 -4.49 0.48 -3.57
C LEU A 121 -6.00 0.23 -3.59
N VAL A 122 -6.69 0.70 -4.63
CA VAL A 122 -8.14 0.55 -4.82
C VAL A 122 -8.50 -0.77 -5.51
N ARG A 123 -7.61 -1.32 -6.36
CA ARG A 123 -7.84 -2.64 -6.91
C ARG A 123 -7.42 -3.69 -5.88
N PRO A 124 -8.32 -4.59 -5.43
CA PRO A 124 -7.87 -5.77 -4.70
C PRO A 124 -6.89 -6.48 -5.61
N MET A 125 -5.65 -6.64 -5.14
CA MET A 125 -4.65 -7.39 -5.87
C MET A 125 -5.29 -8.72 -6.22
N ALA A 126 -5.33 -9.07 -7.50
CA ALA A 126 -6.06 -10.24 -7.95
C ALA A 126 -5.64 -11.44 -7.07
N PRO A 127 -6.58 -12.27 -6.58
CA PRO A 127 -6.27 -13.26 -5.53
C PRO A 127 -5.08 -14.18 -5.84
N TRP A 128 -4.81 -14.41 -7.13
CA TRP A 128 -3.65 -15.16 -7.61
C TRP A 128 -2.31 -14.44 -7.34
N LEU A 129 -2.28 -13.12 -7.49
CA LEU A 129 -1.09 -12.30 -7.29
C LEU A 129 -0.78 -12.15 -5.79
N SER A 130 -1.80 -12.07 -4.93
CA SER A 130 -1.63 -12.11 -3.47
C SER A 130 -0.98 -13.42 -2.99
N ARG A 131 -1.35 -14.56 -3.60
CA ARG A 131 -0.68 -15.86 -3.35
C ARG A 131 0.75 -15.89 -3.89
N TYR A 132 1.05 -15.17 -4.96
CA TYR A 132 2.40 -15.09 -5.53
C TYR A 132 3.33 -14.21 -4.69
N THR A 133 2.89 -13.00 -4.31
CA THR A 133 3.71 -12.09 -3.50
C THR A 133 3.92 -12.60 -2.09
N SER A 134 2.91 -13.22 -1.47
CA SER A 134 3.08 -13.89 -0.18
C SER A 134 4.08 -15.05 -0.25
N ARG A 135 4.13 -15.80 -1.37
CA ARG A 135 5.15 -16.83 -1.60
C ARG A 135 6.54 -16.25 -1.83
N LEU A 136 6.68 -15.10 -2.51
CA LEU A 136 7.97 -14.44 -2.68
C LEU A 136 8.49 -13.82 -1.38
N VAL A 137 7.60 -13.21 -0.59
CA VAL A 137 7.93 -12.60 0.71
C VAL A 137 8.22 -13.66 1.77
N SER A 138 7.58 -14.83 1.66
CA SER A 138 7.79 -15.98 2.55
C SER A 138 8.78 -17.01 1.99
N ALA A 139 9.44 -16.73 0.87
CA ALA A 139 10.42 -17.65 0.28
C ALA A 139 11.70 -17.66 1.13
N GLU A 140 11.94 -18.79 1.77
CA GLU A 140 13.20 -19.11 2.45
C GLU A 140 14.40 -18.90 1.50
N PRO A 141 15.57 -18.43 1.99
CA PRO A 141 16.76 -18.20 1.17
C PRO A 141 17.21 -19.40 0.32
N SER A 142 16.91 -20.62 0.78
CA SER A 142 17.21 -21.88 0.10
C SER A 142 16.37 -22.11 -1.16
N ALA A 143 15.18 -21.50 -1.26
CA ALA A 143 14.30 -21.61 -2.43
C ALA A 143 14.83 -20.84 -3.65
N TRP A 144 15.64 -19.79 -3.42
CA TRP A 144 16.30 -19.03 -4.50
C TRP A 144 17.38 -19.85 -5.20
N VAL A 145 18.05 -20.76 -4.48
CA VAL A 145 19.04 -21.66 -5.08
C VAL A 145 18.36 -22.63 -6.05
N GLY A 146 17.22 -23.20 -5.66
CA GLY A 146 16.44 -24.11 -6.51
C GLY A 146 15.90 -23.43 -7.77
N ALA A 147 15.37 -22.21 -7.64
CA ALA A 147 14.89 -21.44 -8.78
C ALA A 147 16.04 -21.00 -9.73
N GLY A 148 17.20 -20.64 -9.16
CA GLY A 148 18.39 -20.27 -9.93
C GLY A 148 18.96 -21.43 -10.75
N VAL A 149 19.00 -22.64 -10.16
CA VAL A 149 19.45 -23.85 -10.86
C VAL A 149 18.54 -24.19 -12.04
N GLY A 150 17.22 -24.05 -11.86
CA GLY A 150 16.24 -24.31 -12.94
C GLY A 150 16.42 -23.38 -14.15
N ALA A 151 16.65 -22.09 -13.92
CA ALA A 151 16.89 -21.12 -14.98
C ALA A 151 18.20 -21.40 -15.75
N ALA A 152 19.27 -21.77 -15.04
CA ALA A 152 20.56 -22.12 -15.66
C ALA A 152 20.47 -23.39 -16.52
N ALA A 153 19.78 -24.42 -16.03
CA ALA A 153 19.59 -25.66 -16.79
C ALA A 153 18.81 -25.43 -18.09
N ALA A 154 17.72 -24.65 -18.05
CA ALA A 154 16.93 -24.32 -19.24
C ALA A 154 17.74 -23.53 -20.27
N ALA A 155 18.57 -22.57 -19.84
CA ALA A 155 19.46 -21.82 -20.72
C ALA A 155 20.51 -22.72 -21.39
N LEU A 156 21.13 -23.65 -20.63
CA LEU A 156 22.11 -24.59 -21.18
C LEU A 156 21.49 -25.55 -22.19
N ILE A 157 20.31 -26.10 -21.89
CA ILE A 157 19.57 -26.97 -22.81
C ILE A 157 19.18 -26.21 -24.08
N GLY A 158 18.69 -24.97 -23.94
CA GLY A 158 18.37 -24.10 -25.07
C GLY A 158 19.58 -23.81 -25.96
N VAL A 159 20.73 -23.49 -25.36
CA VAL A 159 21.98 -23.26 -26.10
C VAL A 159 22.46 -24.53 -26.79
N LEU A 160 22.34 -25.70 -26.15
CA LEU A 160 22.72 -26.98 -26.74
C LEU A 160 21.83 -27.34 -27.94
N LEU A 161 20.50 -27.17 -27.81
CA LEU A 161 19.55 -27.37 -28.91
C LEU A 161 19.86 -26.43 -30.08
N ILE A 162 20.12 -25.15 -29.82
CA ILE A 162 20.51 -24.19 -30.87
C ILE A 162 21.81 -24.61 -31.55
N ARG A 163 22.80 -25.11 -30.79
CA ARG A 163 24.06 -25.59 -31.37
C ARG A 163 23.89 -26.86 -32.20
N LEU A 164 23.06 -27.81 -31.76
CA LEU A 164 22.77 -29.02 -32.51
C LEU A 164 21.98 -28.73 -33.80
N LEU A 165 21.02 -27.82 -33.74
CA LEU A 165 20.28 -27.36 -34.93
C LEU A 165 21.21 -26.65 -35.92
N ARG A 166 22.14 -25.82 -35.46
CA ARG A 166 23.14 -25.16 -36.32
C ARG A 166 24.16 -26.13 -36.90
N ALA A 167 24.58 -27.16 -36.15
CA ALA A 167 25.46 -28.22 -36.65
C ALA A 167 24.74 -29.05 -37.73
N SER A 168 23.52 -29.50 -37.47
CA SER A 168 22.69 -30.24 -38.45
C SER A 168 22.36 -29.42 -39.69
N ALA A 169 22.25 -28.09 -39.59
CA ALA A 169 22.07 -27.22 -40.75
C ALA A 169 23.35 -27.05 -41.59
N ARG A 170 24.54 -27.25 -41.01
CA ARG A 170 25.83 -27.13 -41.70
C ARG A 170 26.17 -28.39 -42.49
N ASP A 171 25.75 -29.56 -42.01
CA ASP A 171 25.98 -30.85 -42.70
C ASP A 171 25.03 -31.08 -43.90
N ARG A 172 24.04 -30.21 -44.11
CA ARG A 172 23.08 -30.28 -45.23
C ARG A 172 23.54 -29.57 -46.51
N TRP A 173 24.72 -28.93 -46.49
CA TRP A 173 25.27 -28.17 -47.62
C TRP A 173 26.72 -28.57 -47.96
N VAL A 174 27.05 -29.86 -47.80
CA VAL A 174 28.26 -30.49 -48.34
C VAL A 174 27.84 -31.60 -49.29
#